data_AF-A0A6V7JNV0-F1
#
_entry.id   AF-A0A6V7JNV0-F1
#
_cell.length_a   1.000
_cell.length_b   1.000
_cell.length_c   1.000
_cell.angle_alpha   90.00
_cell.angle_beta   90.00
_cell.angle_gamma   90.00
#
_symmetry.space_group_name_H-M   'P 1'
#
loop_
_entity.id
_entity.type
_entity.pdbx_description
1 polymer ?
#
loop_
_entity_poly.entity_id
_entity_poly.type
_entity_poly.pdbx_seq_one_letter_code
_entity_poly.pdbx_strand_id
1 'polypeptide(L)' 'EKVRAEINNHITNDYITEAEVNKLEYLDMVIKESLRLFPVGPILPRKITEEMQL' A
#
# COMPACT_ATOMS: atom_id res chain seq x y z
N GLU A 1 -11.84 -8.92 -9.63
CA GLU A 1 -12.32 -8.10 -10.76
C GLU A 1 -12.34 -6.59 -10.45
N LYS A 2 -12.74 -6.17 -9.24
CA LYS A 2 -12.79 -4.75 -8.85
C LYS A 2 -11.48 -3.96 -9.04
N VAL A 3 -10.32 -4.51 -8.64
CA VAL A 3 -9.00 -3.86 -8.87
C VAL A 3 -8.76 -3.62 -10.36
N ARG A 4 -9.08 -4.60 -11.22
CA ARG A 4 -8.88 -4.46 -12.68
C ARG A 4 -9.81 -3.39 -13.27
N ALA A 5 -11.04 -3.30 -12.78
CA ALA A 5 -11.97 -2.26 -13.18
C ALA A 5 -11.48 -0.86 -12.78
N GLU A 6 -10.93 -0.70 -11.57
CA GLU A 6 -10.34 0.56 -11.11
C GLU A 6 -9.15 0.97 -11.98
N ILE A 7 -8.23 0.05 -12.27
CA ILE A 7 -7.07 0.30 -13.13
C ILE A 7 -7.51 0.77 -14.52
N ASN A 8 -8.45 0.08 -15.16
CA ASN A 8 -8.94 0.43 -16.48
C ASN A 8 -9.69 1.78 -16.52
N ASN A 9 -10.28 2.21 -15.40
CA ASN A 9 -10.97 3.50 -15.32
C ASN A 9 -10.02 4.68 -15.14
N HIS A 10 -8.88 4.46 -14.46
CA HIS A 10 -7.96 5.53 -14.09
C HIS A 10 -6.72 5.64 -14.99
N ILE A 11 -6.37 4.57 -15.71
CA ILE A 11 -5.18 4.52 -16.58
C ILE A 11 -5.64 4.49 -18.04
N THR A 12 -5.44 5.61 -18.74
CA THR A 12 -5.86 5.78 -20.15
C THR A 12 -4.68 5.72 -21.13
N ASN A 13 -3.45 5.98 -20.66
CA ASN A 13 -2.23 5.98 -21.48
C ASN A 13 -1.34 4.78 -21.14
N ASP A 14 -0.44 4.42 -22.07
CA ASP A 14 0.59 3.38 -21.86
C ASP A 14 1.64 3.75 -20.80
N TYR A 15 1.64 5.00 -20.32
CA TYR A 15 2.56 5.51 -19.31
C TYR A 15 1.81 5.85 -18.02
N ILE A 16 2.30 5.30 -16.92
CA ILE A 16 1.73 5.49 -15.59
C ILE A 16 2.44 6.66 -14.90
N THR A 17 1.67 7.64 -14.45
CA THR A 17 2.16 8.77 -13.66
C THR A 17 1.91 8.53 -12.17
N GLU A 18 2.76 9.06 -11.28
CA GLU A 18 2.56 8.95 -9.82
C GLU A 18 1.18 9.46 -9.37
N ALA A 19 0.68 10.52 -9.99
CA ALA A 19 -0.64 11.07 -9.71
C ALA A 19 -1.79 10.11 -10.06
N GLU A 20 -1.59 9.19 -11.00
CA GLU A 20 -2.59 8.17 -11.37
C GLU A 20 -2.54 7.00 -10.40
N VAL A 21 -1.33 6.61 -9.96
CA VAL A 21 -1.15 5.58 -8.92
C VAL A 21 -1.84 5.99 -7.62
N ASN A 22 -1.72 7.26 -7.22
CA ASN A 22 -2.38 7.78 -6.02
C ASN A 22 -3.91 7.75 -6.09
N LYS A 23 -4.52 7.60 -7.27
CA LYS A 23 -5.98 7.49 -7.44
C LYS A 23 -6.49 6.06 -7.31
N LEU A 24 -5.61 5.06 -7.26
CA LEU A 24 -5.97 3.65 -7.17
C LEU A 24 -6.20 3.24 -5.70
N GLU A 25 -7.27 3.75 -5.10
CA GLU A 25 -7.60 3.54 -3.68
C GLU A 25 -7.87 2.07 -3.36
N TYR A 26 -8.59 1.36 -4.23
CA TYR A 26 -8.94 -0.04 -4.02
C TYR A 26 -7.72 -0.95 -4.15
N LEU A 27 -6.82 -0.66 -5.09
CA LEU A 27 -5.52 -1.34 -5.16
C LEU A 27 -4.69 -1.13 -3.89
N ASP A 28 -4.60 0.10 -3.36
CA ASP A 28 -3.87 0.39 -2.12
C ASP A 28 -4.45 -0.37 -0.92
N MET A 29 -5.78 -0.42 -0.79
CA MET A 29 -6.44 -1.25 0.23
C MET A 29 -6.08 -2.73 0.11
N VAL A 30 -6.06 -3.27 -1.11
CA VAL A 30 -5.69 -4.67 -1.35
C VAL A 30 -4.24 -4.96 -0.97
N ILE A 31 -3.32 -4.04 -1.28
CA ILE A 31 -1.91 -4.17 -0.90
C ILE A 31 -1.78 -4.18 0.63
N LYS A 32 -2.44 -3.22 1.31
CA LYS A 32 -2.42 -3.13 2.78
C LYS A 32 -2.98 -4.37 3.45
N GLU A 33 -4.12 -4.89 2.99
CA GLU A 33 -4.70 -6.12 3.52
C GLU A 33 -3.82 -7.34 3.25
N SER A 34 -3.16 -7.39 2.09
CA SER A 34 -2.20 -8.45 1.78
C SER A 34 -1.02 -8.43 2.74
N LEU A 35 -0.49 -7.24 3.06
CA LEU A 35 0.60 -7.09 4.04
C LEU A 35 0.15 -7.36 5.48
N ARG A 36 -1.11 -7.11 5.82
CA ARG A 36 -1.70 -7.46 7.12
C ARG A 36 -1.77 -8.98 7.32
N LEU A 37 -2.15 -9.71 6.27
CA LEU A 37 -2.24 -11.18 6.26
C LEU A 37 -0.86 -11.84 6.13
N PHE A 38 0.00 -11.27 5.29
CA PHE A 38 1.32 -11.78 4.95
C PHE A 38 2.38 -10.70 5.20
N PRO A 39 2.70 -10.41 6.47
CA PRO A 39 3.71 -9.41 6.79
C PRO A 39 5.08 -9.87 6.27
N VAL A 40 5.86 -8.93 5.74
CA VAL A 40 7.21 -9.18 5.18
C VAL A 40 8.17 -9.71 6.25
N GLY A 41 7.94 -9.35 7.52
CA GLY A 41 8.71 -9.83 8.65
C GLY A 41 7.83 -10.02 9.89
N PRO A 42 8.10 -11.04 10.72
CA PRO A 42 7.31 -11.32 11.92
C PRO A 42 7.54 -10.30 13.04
N ILE A 43 8.73 -9.67 13.09
CA ILE A 43 9.14 -8.77 14.16
C ILE A 43 9.90 -7.59 13.56
N LEU A 44 9.56 -6.39 14.01
CA LEU A 44 10.31 -5.16 13.73
C LEU A 44 11.05 -4.75 15.03
N PRO A 45 12.33 -5.11 15.22
CA PRO A 45 13.06 -4.78 16.43
C PRO A 45 13.24 -3.25 16.52
N ARG A 46 12.89 -2.68 17.67
CA ARG A 46 13.11 -1.26 17.98
C ARG A 46 14.04 -1.18 19.18
N LYS A 47 15.00 -0.24 19.14
CA LYS A 47 15.88 0.08 20.27
C LYS A 47 15.52 1.47 20.78
N ILE A 48 15.30 1.57 22.09
CA ILE A 48 15.06 2.84 22.77
C ILE A 48 16.41 3.56 22.90
N THR A 49 16.48 4.82 22.47
CA THR A 49 17.70 5.65 22.54
C THR A 49 17.67 6.65 23.69
N GLU A 50 16.51 6.95 24.25
CA GLU A 50 16.28 7.94 25.31
C GLU A 50 15.17 7.48 26.26
N GLU A 51 15.10 8.02 27.47
CA GLU A 51 14.06 7.63 28.44
C GLU A 51 12.65 7.92 27.88
N MET A 52 11.83 6.87 27.81
CA MET A 52 10.43 6.95 27.40
C MET A 52 9.53 6.70 28.61
N GLN A 53 8.56 7.59 28.85
CA GLN A 53 7.44 7.34 29.77
C GLN A 53 6.26 6.79 28.95
N LEU A 54 5.66 5.68 29.40
CA LEU A 54 4.54 4.99 28.75
C LEU A 54 3.19 5.57 29.18
#